data_AF-W1QG60-F1
#
_entry.id   AF-W1QG60-F1
#
_cell.length_a   1.000
_cell.length_b   1.000
_cell.length_c   1.000
_cell.angle_alpha   90.00
_cell.angle_beta   90.00
_cell.angle_gamma   90.00
#
_symmetry.space_group_name_H-M   'P 1'
#
loop_
_entity.id
_entity.type
_entity.pdbx_description
1 polymer ?
#
loop_
_entity_poly.entity_id
_entity_poly.type
_entity_poly.pdbx_seq_one_letter_code
_entity_poly.pdbx_strand_id
1 'polypeptide(L)'
;MSLKFCTVCASNNNRSMEAHKVLKDAGYTVRSYGTGTSVRLPGPTIDQPNVFEFGTPYTKILEKLNTQDLKIHKANGVLDMTKRNIGIKKAPERWPYYNQPPQRLPPSEYPEFENELDFQVVITCEERCFDSVVEDFFSRNYFEPSQTQQPVHCFNVEIRDEHKSALAGAQAILDLARMLSDAHAKSLEDFSAPPFEDKIPDIITEWQQNHPVTPVLYALCYH
;
A
#
# COMPACT_ATOMS: atom_id res chain seq x y z
N MET A 1 18.07 10.37 -5.61
CA MET A 1 17.02 9.52 -6.21
C MET A 1 15.71 9.86 -5.50
N SER A 2 14.55 9.88 -6.16
CA SER A 2 13.28 10.10 -5.46
C SER A 2 12.86 8.84 -4.69
N LEU A 3 12.18 9.01 -3.55
CA LEU A 3 11.62 7.88 -2.82
C LEU A 3 10.56 7.17 -3.67
N LYS A 4 10.63 5.84 -3.72
CA LYS A 4 9.57 4.98 -4.26
C LYS A 4 8.72 4.45 -3.11
N PHE A 5 7.42 4.48 -3.31
CA PHE A 5 6.43 4.16 -2.28
C PHE A 5 5.71 2.83 -2.56
N CYS A 6 5.21 2.22 -1.50
CA CYS A 6 4.38 1.04 -1.56
C CYS A 6 3.23 1.18 -0.56
N THR A 7 2.00 0.90 -1.00
CA THR A 7 0.80 0.94 -0.13
C THR A 7 0.19 -0.45 0.02
N VAL A 8 -0.16 -0.84 1.24
CA VAL A 8 -0.56 -2.23 1.53
C VAL A 8 -1.84 -2.28 2.37
N CYS A 9 -2.81 -3.09 1.96
CA CYS A 9 -3.98 -3.43 2.77
C CYS A 9 -4.25 -4.95 2.71
N ALA A 10 -5.40 -5.43 3.17
CA ALA A 10 -5.67 -6.86 3.15
C ALA A 10 -5.88 -7.41 1.73
N SER A 11 -6.77 -6.79 0.95
CA SER A 11 -7.25 -7.35 -0.33
C SER A 11 -6.73 -6.61 -1.57
N ASN A 12 -5.89 -5.60 -1.40
CA ASN A 12 -5.44 -4.72 -2.48
C ASN A 12 -6.60 -4.18 -3.32
N ASN A 13 -7.65 -3.65 -2.68
CA ASN A 13 -8.84 -3.22 -3.40
C ASN A 13 -9.40 -1.88 -2.95
N ASN A 14 -9.49 -1.62 -1.65
CA ASN A 14 -10.04 -0.36 -1.13
C ASN A 14 -8.92 0.61 -0.73
N ARG A 15 -8.41 0.47 0.51
CA ARG A 15 -7.51 1.42 1.18
C ARG A 15 -6.18 1.63 0.44
N SER A 16 -5.44 0.56 0.15
CA SER A 16 -4.17 0.67 -0.58
C SER A 16 -4.34 1.20 -1.99
N MET A 17 -5.45 0.85 -2.68
CA MET A 17 -5.69 1.32 -4.04
C MET A 17 -6.11 2.79 -4.10
N GLU A 18 -6.86 3.28 -3.09
CA GLU A 18 -7.15 4.71 -2.97
C GLU A 18 -5.86 5.49 -2.68
N ALA A 19 -5.03 5.02 -1.74
CA ALA A 19 -3.74 5.62 -1.46
C ALA A 19 -2.79 5.60 -2.68
N HIS A 20 -2.71 4.48 -3.40
CA HIS A 20 -1.98 4.38 -4.66
C HIS A 20 -2.43 5.46 -5.64
N LYS A 21 -3.74 5.58 -5.89
CA LYS A 21 -4.28 6.59 -6.81
C LYS A 21 -3.83 7.99 -6.41
N VAL A 22 -4.04 8.36 -5.15
CA VAL A 22 -3.73 9.70 -4.64
C VAL A 22 -2.24 10.01 -4.74
N LEU A 23 -1.37 9.05 -4.39
CA LEU A 23 0.09 9.22 -4.53
C LEU A 23 0.52 9.33 -5.99
N LYS A 24 -0.03 8.49 -6.87
CA LYS A 24 0.27 8.52 -8.32
C LYS A 24 -0.17 9.83 -8.97
N ASP A 25 -1.38 10.30 -8.65
CA ASP A 25 -1.92 11.58 -9.15
C ASP A 25 -1.09 12.77 -8.64
N ALA A 26 -0.45 12.65 -7.47
CA ALA A 26 0.48 13.64 -6.93
C ALA A 26 1.91 13.54 -7.51
N GLY A 27 2.17 12.58 -8.42
CA GLY A 27 3.45 12.43 -9.11
C GLY A 27 4.45 11.50 -8.41
N TYR A 28 4.04 10.76 -7.38
CA TYR A 28 4.91 9.78 -6.72
C TYR A 28 4.98 8.46 -7.50
N THR A 29 6.16 7.85 -7.51
CA THR A 29 6.36 6.48 -7.97
C THR A 29 5.86 5.52 -6.90
N VAL A 30 4.78 4.77 -7.19
CA VAL A 30 4.09 3.96 -6.18
C VAL A 30 3.62 2.59 -6.70
N ARG A 31 3.73 1.56 -5.85
CA ARG A 31 3.05 0.25 -6.01
C ARG A 31 2.06 0.00 -4.89
N SER A 32 1.22 -1.02 -5.06
CA SER A 32 0.30 -1.44 -4.00
C SER A 32 0.07 -2.95 -3.94
N TYR A 33 -0.09 -3.48 -2.73
CA TYR A 33 -0.24 -4.92 -2.47
C TYR A 33 -1.34 -5.26 -1.46
N GLY A 34 -1.63 -6.56 -1.37
CA GLY A 34 -2.52 -7.18 -0.41
C GLY A 34 -1.82 -8.24 0.44
N THR A 35 -1.94 -8.23 1.76
CA THR A 35 -1.35 -9.29 2.63
C THR A 35 -2.26 -10.50 2.81
N GLY A 36 -3.54 -10.37 2.47
CA GLY A 36 -4.53 -11.44 2.61
C GLY A 36 -4.17 -12.70 1.84
N THR A 37 -4.90 -13.78 2.12
CA THR A 37 -4.82 -15.03 1.34
C THR A 37 -5.66 -14.97 0.07
N SER A 38 -6.66 -14.10 0.02
CA SER A 38 -7.58 -13.88 -1.10
C SER A 38 -8.08 -12.44 -1.09
N VAL A 39 -8.59 -11.99 -2.24
CA VAL A 39 -9.25 -10.69 -2.40
C VAL A 39 -10.70 -10.86 -1.98
N ARG A 40 -11.10 -10.21 -0.88
CA ARG A 40 -12.46 -10.25 -0.36
C ARG A 40 -13.17 -8.93 -0.58
N LEU A 41 -14.33 -8.98 -1.20
CA LEU A 41 -15.19 -7.84 -1.48
C LEU A 41 -16.55 -8.02 -0.82
N PRO A 42 -17.25 -6.92 -0.49
CA PRO A 42 -18.63 -6.99 -0.02
C PRO A 42 -19.50 -7.84 -0.95
N GLY A 43 -20.29 -8.73 -0.35
CA GLY A 43 -21.30 -9.53 -1.05
C GLY A 43 -22.71 -9.23 -0.56
N PRO A 44 -23.69 -10.09 -0.83
CA PRO A 44 -25.08 -9.88 -0.44
C PRO A 44 -25.27 -9.76 1.08
N THR A 45 -24.47 -10.49 1.86
CA THR A 45 -24.45 -10.46 3.33
C THR A 45 -23.00 -10.44 3.83
N ILE A 46 -22.81 -10.11 5.12
CA ILE A 46 -21.48 -10.08 5.75
C ILE A 46 -20.79 -11.46 5.72
N ASP A 47 -21.56 -12.53 5.82
CA ASP A 47 -21.07 -13.91 5.81
C ASP A 47 -20.90 -14.50 4.41
N GLN A 48 -21.34 -13.79 3.36
CA GLN A 48 -21.24 -14.21 1.96
C GLN A 48 -20.44 -13.20 1.13
N PRO A 49 -19.15 -12.97 1.44
CA PRO A 49 -18.32 -12.07 0.66
C PRO A 49 -18.07 -12.62 -0.75
N ASN A 50 -17.81 -11.72 -1.68
CA ASN A 50 -17.25 -12.08 -2.98
C ASN A 50 -15.75 -12.35 -2.79
N VAL A 51 -15.30 -13.57 -3.13
CA VAL A 51 -13.90 -13.99 -2.94
C VAL A 51 -13.26 -14.27 -4.30
N PHE A 52 -12.08 -13.69 -4.51
CA PHE A 52 -11.27 -13.90 -5.71
C PHE A 52 -9.83 -14.23 -5.32
N GLU A 53 -9.13 -14.93 -6.20
CA GLU A 53 -7.68 -15.11 -6.08
C GLU A 53 -6.96 -13.81 -6.45
N PHE A 54 -5.85 -13.52 -5.77
CA PHE A 54 -4.95 -12.48 -6.24
C PHE A 54 -4.45 -12.82 -7.66
N GLY A 55 -4.21 -11.78 -8.47
CA GLY A 55 -3.95 -11.91 -9.90
C GLY A 55 -5.21 -11.93 -10.78
N THR A 56 -6.42 -12.10 -10.22
CA THR A 56 -7.67 -11.99 -10.99
C THR A 56 -7.85 -10.55 -11.51
N PRO A 57 -7.90 -10.29 -12.83
CA PRO A 57 -8.01 -8.92 -13.35
C PRO A 57 -9.24 -8.18 -12.79
N TYR A 58 -9.09 -6.90 -12.44
CA TYR A 58 -10.22 -6.11 -11.93
C TYR A 58 -11.37 -6.01 -12.95
N THR A 59 -11.08 -6.11 -14.25
CA THR A 59 -12.10 -6.22 -15.29
C THR A 59 -12.97 -7.47 -15.12
N LYS A 60 -12.36 -8.61 -14.78
CA LYS A 60 -13.08 -9.87 -14.49
C LYS A 60 -13.83 -9.82 -13.16
N ILE A 61 -13.25 -9.18 -12.16
CA ILE A 61 -13.96 -8.90 -10.90
C ILE A 61 -15.20 -8.05 -11.18
N LEU A 62 -15.07 -6.97 -11.96
CA LEU A 62 -16.18 -6.08 -12.33
C LEU A 62 -17.27 -6.80 -13.13
N GLU A 63 -16.89 -7.62 -14.12
CA GLU A 63 -17.83 -8.47 -14.88
C GLU A 63 -18.63 -9.36 -13.93
N LYS A 64 -17.98 -10.03 -12.98
CA LYS A 64 -18.65 -10.90 -12.00
C LYS A 64 -19.58 -10.14 -11.06
N LEU A 65 -19.18 -8.97 -10.58
CA LEU A 65 -20.02 -8.14 -9.71
C LEU A 65 -21.26 -7.62 -10.46
N ASN A 66 -21.13 -7.32 -11.76
CA ASN A 66 -22.25 -6.87 -12.59
C ASN A 66 -23.32 -7.94 -12.85
N THR A 67 -23.02 -9.24 -12.67
CA THR A 67 -24.03 -10.30 -12.80
C THR A 67 -24.87 -10.52 -11.54
N GLN A 68 -24.51 -9.86 -10.43
CA GLN A 68 -25.21 -9.95 -9.15
C GLN A 68 -26.20 -8.78 -8.97
N ASP A 69 -26.97 -8.78 -7.87
CA ASP A 69 -27.93 -7.70 -7.60
C ASP A 69 -27.23 -6.33 -7.48
N LEU A 70 -27.43 -5.51 -8.53
CA LEU A 70 -26.84 -4.18 -8.67
C LEU A 70 -27.27 -3.19 -7.58
N LYS A 71 -28.38 -3.44 -6.87
CA LYS A 71 -28.85 -2.52 -5.82
C LYS A 71 -27.92 -2.52 -4.60
N ILE A 72 -27.46 -3.70 -4.17
CA ILE A 72 -26.53 -3.84 -3.03
C ILE A 72 -25.18 -3.23 -3.38
N HIS A 73 -24.69 -3.50 -4.59
CA HIS A 73 -23.39 -3.03 -5.07
C HIS A 73 -23.32 -1.53 -5.32
N LYS A 74 -24.44 -0.90 -5.67
CA LYS A 74 -24.54 0.57 -5.72
C LYS A 74 -24.52 1.20 -4.33
N ALA A 75 -25.17 0.57 -3.35
CA ALA A 75 -25.21 1.09 -1.99
C ALA A 75 -23.86 1.00 -1.27
N ASN A 76 -23.06 -0.04 -1.53
CA ASN A 76 -21.75 -0.24 -0.90
C ASN A 76 -20.56 0.36 -1.70
N GLY A 77 -20.79 0.83 -2.93
CA GLY A 77 -19.77 1.48 -3.77
C GLY A 77 -18.72 0.54 -4.40
N VAL A 78 -18.88 -0.78 -4.30
CA VAL A 78 -17.87 -1.76 -4.75
C VAL A 78 -17.62 -1.69 -6.26
N LEU A 79 -18.63 -1.36 -7.06
CA LEU A 79 -18.49 -1.24 -8.53
C LEU A 79 -17.60 -0.06 -8.90
N ASP A 80 -17.82 1.09 -8.28
CA ASP A 80 -17.06 2.30 -8.58
C ASP A 80 -15.62 2.17 -8.07
N MET A 81 -15.43 1.55 -6.90
CA MET A 81 -14.13 1.15 -6.40
C MET A 81 -13.38 0.22 -7.37
N THR A 82 -14.07 -0.78 -7.93
CA THR A 82 -13.45 -1.72 -8.88
C THR A 82 -13.11 -1.03 -10.20
N LYS A 83 -13.98 -0.14 -10.69
CA LYS A 83 -13.69 0.67 -11.89
C LYS A 83 -12.49 1.58 -11.70
N ARG A 84 -12.37 2.24 -10.54
CA ARG A 84 -11.18 3.02 -10.17
C ARG A 84 -9.92 2.15 -10.26
N ASN A 85 -9.96 0.93 -9.71
CA ASN A 85 -8.81 0.02 -9.71
C ASN A 85 -8.36 -0.39 -11.12
N ILE A 86 -9.31 -0.62 -12.04
CA ILE A 86 -9.01 -0.89 -13.47
C ILE A 86 -8.19 0.24 -14.09
N GLY A 87 -8.46 1.50 -13.73
CA GLY A 87 -7.71 2.66 -14.21
C GLY A 87 -6.31 2.81 -13.61
N ILE A 88 -5.99 2.07 -12.56
CA ILE A 88 -4.70 2.16 -11.84
C ILE A 88 -3.75 1.05 -12.28
N LYS A 89 -4.23 -0.20 -12.26
CA LYS A 89 -3.47 -1.40 -12.63
C LYS A 89 -4.37 -2.57 -13.02
N LYS A 90 -3.80 -3.59 -13.67
CA LYS A 90 -4.56 -4.74 -14.19
C LYS A 90 -5.26 -5.60 -13.13
N ALA A 91 -4.59 -5.94 -12.03
CA ALA A 91 -5.06 -6.92 -11.05
C ALA A 91 -4.57 -6.59 -9.63
N PRO A 92 -5.29 -7.04 -8.58
CA PRO A 92 -4.79 -7.02 -7.23
C PRO A 92 -3.60 -7.98 -7.12
N GLU A 93 -2.49 -7.48 -6.60
CA GLU A 93 -1.29 -8.28 -6.32
C GLU A 93 -1.20 -8.58 -4.83
N ARG A 94 -0.80 -9.80 -4.52
CA ARG A 94 -0.46 -10.20 -3.15
C ARG A 94 0.94 -9.68 -2.81
N TRP A 95 1.18 -9.36 -1.54
CA TRP A 95 2.51 -9.08 -1.02
C TRP A 95 3.45 -10.23 -1.42
N PRO A 96 4.64 -9.93 -1.98
CA PRO A 96 5.49 -10.93 -2.61
C PRO A 96 6.28 -11.75 -1.57
N TYR A 97 5.61 -12.35 -0.60
CA TYR A 97 6.20 -13.04 0.56
C TYR A 97 7.42 -13.91 0.24
N TYR A 98 8.39 -13.91 1.16
CA TYR A 98 9.58 -14.74 1.08
C TYR A 98 9.20 -16.20 0.90
N ASN A 99 9.97 -16.92 0.06
CA ASN A 99 9.70 -18.31 -0.31
C ASN A 99 8.31 -18.60 -0.92
N GLN A 100 7.62 -17.57 -1.45
CA GLN A 100 6.40 -17.76 -2.23
C GLN A 100 6.62 -17.25 -3.66
N PRO A 101 6.07 -17.92 -4.69
CA PRO A 101 6.14 -17.42 -6.05
C PRO A 101 5.49 -16.03 -6.15
N PRO A 102 6.22 -15.01 -6.63
CA PRO A 102 5.65 -13.68 -6.76
C PRO A 102 4.57 -13.69 -7.83
N GLN A 103 3.45 -13.03 -7.54
CA GLN A 103 2.39 -12.81 -8.52
C GLN A 103 2.68 -11.55 -9.33
N ARG A 104 3.67 -11.66 -10.22
CA ARG A 104 4.19 -10.53 -10.99
C ARG A 104 3.24 -10.16 -12.13
N LEU A 105 2.80 -8.89 -12.14
CA LEU A 105 2.18 -8.31 -13.33
C LEU A 105 3.25 -8.01 -14.41
N PRO A 106 2.89 -7.90 -15.70
CA PRO A 106 3.86 -7.57 -16.75
C PRO A 106 4.71 -6.33 -16.39
N PRO A 107 6.02 -6.30 -16.69
CA PRO A 107 6.88 -5.16 -16.36
C PRO A 107 6.37 -3.80 -16.88
N SER A 108 5.57 -3.82 -17.95
CA SER A 108 4.90 -2.63 -18.49
C SER A 108 3.92 -1.96 -17.53
N GLU A 109 3.43 -2.67 -16.50
CA GLU A 109 2.55 -2.10 -15.47
C GLU A 109 3.34 -1.27 -14.45
N TYR A 110 4.66 -1.51 -14.30
CA TYR A 110 5.53 -0.87 -13.32
C TYR A 110 6.93 -0.59 -13.90
N PRO A 111 7.04 0.23 -14.96
CA PRO A 111 8.31 0.48 -15.65
C PRO A 111 9.35 1.17 -14.76
N GLU A 112 8.93 1.85 -13.69
CA GLU A 112 9.83 2.54 -12.75
C GLU A 112 10.41 1.62 -11.65
N PHE A 113 10.05 0.34 -11.65
CA PHE A 113 10.43 -0.64 -10.62
C PHE A 113 11.26 -1.78 -11.21
N GLU A 114 12.44 -2.02 -10.64
CA GLU A 114 13.34 -3.10 -11.07
C GLU A 114 12.81 -4.48 -10.65
N ASN A 115 12.23 -4.56 -9.45
CA ASN A 115 11.65 -5.77 -8.87
C ASN A 115 10.43 -5.47 -7.97
N GLU A 116 9.86 -6.50 -7.35
CA GLU A 116 8.64 -6.43 -6.53
C GLU A 116 8.77 -5.62 -5.25
N LEU A 117 9.99 -5.42 -4.75
CA LEU A 117 10.30 -4.76 -3.48
C LEU A 117 11.23 -3.55 -3.66
N ASP A 118 11.36 -3.03 -4.88
CA ASP A 118 12.12 -1.82 -5.21
C ASP A 118 11.38 -0.54 -4.73
N PHE A 119 11.36 -0.36 -3.42
CA PHE A 119 10.83 0.83 -2.75
C PHE A 119 11.49 1.06 -1.39
N GLN A 120 11.56 2.32 -0.99
CA GLN A 120 12.18 2.74 0.28
C GLN A 120 11.14 2.96 1.38
N VAL A 121 9.87 3.17 1.02
CA VAL A 121 8.79 3.45 1.96
C VAL A 121 7.61 2.50 1.73
N VAL A 122 7.20 1.80 2.78
CA VAL A 122 5.97 0.99 2.79
C VAL A 122 4.98 1.62 3.76
N ILE A 123 3.73 1.76 3.33
CA ILE A 123 2.63 2.30 4.15
C ILE A 123 1.49 1.29 4.18
N THR A 124 1.29 0.65 5.32
CA THR A 124 0.19 -0.29 5.55
C THR A 124 -1.04 0.44 6.07
N CYS A 125 -2.22 -0.10 5.79
CA CYS A 125 -3.51 0.55 6.10
C CYS A 125 -4.23 -0.04 7.33
N GLU A 126 -3.63 -1.02 8.01
CA GLU A 126 -4.10 -1.65 9.26
C GLU A 126 -2.95 -2.42 9.92
N GLU A 127 -2.96 -2.50 11.25
CA GLU A 127 -1.90 -3.14 12.05
C GLU A 127 -1.60 -4.59 11.62
N ARG A 128 -2.62 -5.39 11.28
CA ARG A 128 -2.40 -6.76 10.80
C ARG A 128 -1.59 -6.82 9.50
N CYS A 129 -1.77 -5.83 8.62
CA CYS A 129 -0.97 -5.73 7.40
C CYS A 129 0.46 -5.29 7.72
N PHE A 130 0.63 -4.38 8.67
CA PHE A 130 1.93 -3.96 9.18
C PHE A 130 2.74 -5.15 9.71
N ASP A 131 2.16 -5.93 10.62
CA ASP A 131 2.79 -7.11 11.21
C ASP A 131 3.25 -8.09 10.13
N SER A 132 2.35 -8.38 9.17
CA SER A 132 2.63 -9.31 8.07
C SER A 132 3.78 -8.86 7.17
N VAL A 133 3.90 -7.54 6.94
CA VAL A 133 4.97 -6.96 6.10
C VAL A 133 6.29 -6.95 6.87
N VAL A 134 6.28 -6.53 8.13
CA VAL A 134 7.48 -6.47 8.98
C VAL A 134 8.04 -7.88 9.24
N GLU A 135 7.18 -8.85 9.52
CA GLU A 135 7.57 -10.26 9.70
C GLU A 135 8.21 -10.84 8.43
N ASP A 136 7.70 -10.48 7.25
CA ASP A 136 8.29 -10.90 5.97
C ASP A 136 9.69 -10.32 5.77
N PHE A 137 9.89 -9.03 6.03
CA PHE A 137 11.23 -8.41 5.96
C PHE A 137 12.21 -9.02 6.98
N PHE A 138 11.75 -9.30 8.20
CA PHE A 138 12.58 -9.99 9.20
C PHE A 138 12.95 -11.40 8.77
N SER A 139 12.00 -12.14 8.17
CA SER A 139 12.28 -13.46 7.62
C SER A 139 13.33 -13.41 6.51
N ARG A 140 13.20 -12.47 5.56
CA ARG A 140 14.21 -12.26 4.50
C ARG A 140 15.59 -11.97 5.06
N ASN A 141 15.69 -11.03 6.01
CA ASN A 141 16.97 -10.66 6.60
C ASN A 141 17.59 -11.83 7.39
N TYR A 142 16.77 -12.63 8.06
CA TYR A 142 17.26 -13.82 8.76
C TYR A 142 17.80 -14.90 7.80
N PHE A 143 17.10 -15.19 6.71
CA PHE A 143 17.47 -16.27 5.78
C PHE A 143 18.45 -15.86 4.68
N GLU A 144 18.43 -14.59 4.24
CA GLU A 144 19.24 -14.05 3.14
C GLU A 144 19.90 -12.70 3.49
N PRO A 145 20.65 -12.59 4.61
CA PRO A 145 21.17 -11.32 5.11
C PRO A 145 22.11 -10.59 4.13
N SER A 146 22.79 -11.33 3.25
CA SER A 146 23.66 -10.73 2.22
C SER A 146 22.89 -10.06 1.09
N GLN A 147 21.60 -10.37 0.94
CA GLN A 147 20.72 -9.78 -0.06
C GLN A 147 19.91 -8.61 0.51
N THR A 148 19.82 -8.47 1.84
CA THR A 148 19.02 -7.44 2.52
C THR A 148 19.85 -6.28 3.06
N GLN A 149 20.24 -5.34 2.19
CA GLN A 149 21.11 -4.21 2.55
C GLN A 149 20.47 -2.84 2.41
N GLN A 150 19.32 -2.74 1.73
CA GLN A 150 18.63 -1.48 1.52
C GLN A 150 17.63 -1.22 2.66
N PRO A 151 17.68 -0.05 3.32
CA PRO A 151 16.69 0.29 4.34
C PRO A 151 15.30 0.47 3.72
N VAL A 152 14.28 -0.04 4.41
CA VAL A 152 12.87 0.14 4.06
C VAL A 152 12.14 0.68 5.29
N HIS A 153 11.60 1.89 5.17
CA HIS A 153 10.81 2.52 6.22
C HIS A 153 9.36 2.05 6.12
N CYS A 154 8.93 1.21 7.06
CA CYS A 154 7.56 0.70 7.13
C CYS A 154 6.74 1.53 8.11
N PHE A 155 5.63 2.07 7.66
CA PHE A 155 4.66 2.81 8.45
C PHE A 155 3.31 2.09 8.43
N ASN A 156 2.58 2.11 9.53
CA ASN A 156 1.15 1.80 9.53
C ASN A 156 0.35 3.08 9.70
N VAL A 157 -0.61 3.34 8.83
CA VAL A 157 -1.62 4.39 9.00
C VAL A 157 -2.96 3.67 9.15
N GLU A 158 -3.54 3.69 10.35
CA GLU A 158 -4.76 2.92 10.64
C GLU A 158 -5.97 3.49 9.91
N ILE A 159 -6.49 2.75 8.93
CA ILE A 159 -7.61 3.19 8.09
C ILE A 159 -8.72 2.13 8.16
N ARG A 160 -9.90 2.56 8.62
CA ARG A 160 -11.10 1.72 8.59
C ARG A 160 -11.45 1.31 7.17
N ASP A 161 -11.86 0.06 6.98
CA ASP A 161 -12.17 -0.49 5.66
C ASP A 161 -13.55 -0.10 5.15
N GLU A 162 -13.73 1.19 4.92
CA GLU A 162 -14.91 1.79 4.30
C GLU A 162 -14.48 2.86 3.30
N HIS A 163 -15.37 3.22 2.37
CA HIS A 163 -15.01 4.14 1.29
C HIS A 163 -14.62 5.54 1.78
N LYS A 164 -15.36 6.12 2.74
CA LYS A 164 -15.08 7.46 3.28
C LYS A 164 -13.76 7.51 4.04
N SER A 165 -13.51 6.54 4.92
CA SER A 165 -12.25 6.43 5.65
C SER A 165 -11.07 6.20 4.71
N ALA A 166 -11.23 5.43 3.62
CA ALA A 166 -10.18 5.24 2.63
C ALA A 166 -9.77 6.55 1.92
N LEU A 167 -10.73 7.41 1.58
CA LEU A 167 -10.43 8.73 0.98
C LEU A 167 -9.67 9.64 1.96
N ALA A 168 -10.15 9.74 3.20
CA ALA A 168 -9.48 10.55 4.23
C ALA A 168 -8.08 9.99 4.57
N GLY A 169 -7.96 8.67 4.69
CA GLY A 169 -6.70 7.98 4.93
C GLY A 169 -5.69 8.15 3.80
N ALA A 170 -6.14 8.12 2.55
CA ALA A 170 -5.27 8.38 1.39
C ALA A 170 -4.70 9.80 1.39
N GLN A 171 -5.48 10.81 1.83
CA GLN A 171 -4.95 12.17 1.99
C GLN A 171 -3.92 12.25 3.11
N ALA A 172 -4.17 11.59 4.25
CA ALA A 172 -3.21 11.54 5.35
C ALA A 172 -1.90 10.84 4.95
N ILE A 173 -2.00 9.77 4.14
CA ILE A 173 -0.84 9.08 3.54
C ILE A 173 -0.08 10.00 2.58
N LEU A 174 -0.78 10.81 1.77
CA LEU A 174 -0.15 11.78 0.88
C LEU A 174 0.62 12.85 1.66
N ASP A 175 0.07 13.33 2.76
CA ASP A 175 0.73 14.31 3.62
C ASP A 175 2.00 13.72 4.26
N LEU A 176 1.96 12.44 4.69
CA LEU A 176 3.16 11.72 5.15
C LEU A 176 4.21 11.59 4.03
N ALA A 177 3.79 11.20 2.82
CA ALA A 177 4.69 11.03 1.68
C ALA A 177 5.38 12.34 1.27
N ARG A 178 4.68 13.48 1.38
CA ARG A 178 5.27 14.81 1.18
C ARG A 178 6.34 15.12 2.21
N MET A 179 6.03 14.95 3.50
CA MET A 179 6.99 15.21 4.59
C MET A 179 8.25 14.34 4.45
N LEU A 180 8.09 13.05 4.15
CA LEU A 180 9.21 12.13 3.92
C LEU A 180 10.04 12.54 2.70
N SER A 181 9.38 12.88 1.59
CA SER A 181 10.08 13.26 0.36
C SER A 181 10.83 14.58 0.49
N ASP A 182 10.25 15.57 1.17
CA ASP A 182 10.88 16.85 1.45
C ASP A 182 12.11 16.69 2.36
N ALA A 183 12.00 15.86 3.40
CA ALA A 183 13.11 15.56 4.29
C ALA A 183 14.25 14.83 3.55
N HIS A 184 13.90 13.84 2.74
CA HIS A 184 14.86 13.08 1.94
C HIS A 184 15.54 13.96 0.86
N ALA A 185 14.80 14.87 0.22
CA ALA A 185 15.38 15.81 -0.73
C ALA A 185 16.40 16.74 -0.05
N LYS A 186 16.05 17.30 1.11
CA LYS A 186 16.95 18.17 1.89
C LYS A 186 18.22 17.45 2.35
N SER A 187 18.13 16.18 2.76
CA SER A 187 19.32 15.41 3.16
C SER A 187 20.27 15.10 2.00
N LEU A 188 19.78 15.12 0.76
CA LEU A 188 20.62 14.97 -0.44
C LEU A 188 21.28 16.28 -0.88
N GLU A 189 20.69 17.43 -0.53
CA GLU A 189 21.19 18.76 -0.88
C GLU A 189 22.23 19.28 0.11
N ASP A 190 22.05 19.00 1.40
CA ASP A 190 22.92 19.49 2.48
C ASP A 190 23.51 18.32 3.28
N PHE A 191 24.75 17.95 2.98
CA PHE A 191 25.49 16.91 3.71
C PHE A 191 25.84 17.29 5.16
N SER A 192 25.63 18.54 5.57
CA SER A 192 25.75 18.97 6.97
C SER A 192 24.44 18.85 7.75
N ALA A 193 23.30 18.66 7.06
CA ALA A 193 22.04 18.36 7.70
C ALA A 193 22.06 16.94 8.31
N PRO A 194 21.24 16.69 9.35
CA PRO A 194 21.09 15.33 9.87
C PRO A 194 20.63 14.37 8.76
N PRO A 195 21.09 13.11 8.77
CA PRO A 195 20.62 12.08 7.87
C PRO A 195 19.09 11.99 7.81
N PHE A 196 18.55 11.55 6.68
CA PHE A 196 17.11 11.38 6.49
C PHE A 196 16.47 10.54 7.59
N GLU A 197 17.15 9.47 8.00
CA GLU A 197 16.71 8.53 9.01
C GLU A 197 16.54 9.19 10.39
N ASP A 198 17.41 10.15 10.72
CA ASP A 198 17.35 10.90 11.98
C ASP A 198 16.16 11.86 12.04
N LYS A 199 15.54 12.18 10.89
CA LYS A 199 14.34 13.03 10.80
C LYS A 199 13.04 12.26 10.94
N ILE A 200 13.04 10.93 10.83
CA ILE A 200 11.83 10.12 10.87
C ILE A 200 11.02 10.32 12.17
N PRO A 201 11.63 10.33 13.39
CA PRO A 201 10.87 10.56 14.61
C PRO A 201 10.17 11.93 14.67
N ASP A 202 10.82 12.98 14.17
CA ASP A 202 10.25 14.33 14.11
C ASP A 202 9.07 14.38 13.12
N ILE A 203 9.23 13.77 11.94
CA ILE A 203 8.18 13.66 10.91
C ILE A 203 6.97 12.91 11.47
N ILE A 204 7.17 11.78 12.14
CA ILE A 204 6.10 11.02 12.78
C ILE A 204 5.36 11.88 13.81
N THR A 205 6.11 12.63 14.62
CA THR A 205 5.54 13.48 15.68
C THR A 205 4.68 14.60 15.08
N GLU A 206 5.21 15.34 14.12
CA GLU A 206 4.50 16.42 13.44
C GLU A 206 3.28 15.90 12.67
N TRP A 207 3.43 14.78 11.94
CA TRP A 207 2.33 14.16 11.22
C TRP A 207 1.21 13.72 12.18
N GLN A 208 1.55 13.10 13.30
CA GLN A 208 0.57 12.64 14.29
C GLN A 208 -0.20 13.80 14.95
N GLN A 209 0.43 14.97 15.12
CA GLN A 209 -0.24 16.19 15.59
C GLN A 209 -1.28 16.69 14.59
N ASN A 210 -0.99 16.61 13.29
CA ASN A 210 -1.91 17.01 12.22
C ASN A 210 -3.02 15.97 11.96
N HIS A 211 -2.80 14.70 12.34
CA HIS A 211 -3.75 13.61 12.18
C HIS A 211 -4.06 12.89 13.51
N PRO A 212 -4.62 13.57 14.52
CA PRO A 212 -4.66 13.08 15.92
C PRO A 212 -5.55 11.86 16.16
N VAL A 213 -6.43 11.52 15.22
CA VAL A 213 -7.36 10.36 15.32
C VAL A 213 -6.90 9.15 14.50
N THR A 214 -5.74 9.26 13.84
CA THR A 214 -5.17 8.24 12.98
C THR A 214 -3.83 7.84 13.56
N PRO A 215 -3.76 6.78 14.40
CA PRO A 215 -2.49 6.36 14.99
C PRO A 215 -1.53 5.86 13.90
N VAL A 216 -0.24 6.17 14.09
CA VAL A 216 0.84 5.71 13.22
C VAL A 216 1.77 4.74 13.96
N LEU A 217 2.12 3.63 13.30
CA LEU A 217 3.22 2.75 13.73
C LEU A 217 4.40 2.91 12.78
N TYR A 218 5.60 2.60 13.25
CA TYR A 218 6.82 2.67 12.45
C TYR A 218 7.77 1.52 12.78
N ALA A 219 8.39 0.96 11.75
CA ALA A 219 9.51 0.03 11.85
C ALA A 219 10.53 0.31 10.73
N LEU A 220 11.80 0.17 11.06
CA LEU A 220 12.88 0.11 10.08
C LEU A 220 13.13 -1.36 9.69
N CYS A 221 13.00 -1.65 8.40
CA CYS A 221 13.23 -2.96 7.81
C CYS A 221 14.41 -2.90 6.82
N TYR A 222 14.83 -4.06 6.29
CA TYR A 222 15.87 -4.16 5.27
C TYR A 222 15.44 -5.12 4.16
N HIS A 223 15.76 -4.76 2.91
CA HIS A 223 15.55 -5.58 1.72
C HIS A 223 16.76 -5.60 0.80
#